data_AF-A0A958HKC3-F1
#
_entry.id   AF-A0A958HKC3-F1
#
_cell.length_a   1.000
_cell.length_b   1.000
_cell.length_c   1.000
_cell.angle_alpha   90.00
_cell.angle_beta   90.00
_cell.angle_gamma   90.00
#
_symmetry.space_group_name_H-M   'P 1'
#
loop_
_entity.id
_entity.type
_entity.pdbx_description
1 polymer ?
#
loop_
_entity_poly.entity_id
_entity_poly.type
_entity_poly.pdbx_seq_one_letter_code
_entity_poly.pdbx_strand_id
1 'polypeptide(L)' 'AESVPAGRLAEPVEIARVVLFLASDAASYMTGAMVNVDAGYTAR' A
#
# COMPACT_ATOMS: atom_id res chain seq x y z
N ALA A 1 5.91 -15.89 3.64
CA ALA A 1 4.93 -15.84 2.54
C ALA A 1 3.61 -16.49 2.93
N GLU A 2 3.62 -17.58 3.70
CA GLU A 2 2.41 -18.29 4.18
C GLU A 2 1.39 -17.38 4.91
N SER A 3 1.85 -16.30 5.56
CA SER A 3 1.00 -15.33 6.25
C SER A 3 0.53 -14.14 5.40
N VAL A 4 0.94 -14.05 4.13
CA VAL A 4 0.55 -12.96 3.22
C VAL A 4 -0.55 -13.48 2.30
N PRO A 5 -1.77 -12.93 2.32
CA PRO A 5 -2.87 -13.47 1.51
C PRO A 5 -2.61 -13.51 0.00
N ALA A 6 -1.84 -12.58 -0.55
CA ALA A 6 -1.41 -12.65 -1.96
C ALA A 6 -0.34 -13.73 -2.24
N GLY A 7 0.10 -14.51 -1.25
CA GLY A 7 1.04 -15.62 -1.39
C GLY A 7 2.50 -15.21 -1.63
N ARG A 8 2.81 -13.92 -1.66
CA ARG A 8 4.16 -13.38 -1.89
C ARG A 8 4.38 -12.06 -1.17
N LEU A 9 5.64 -11.67 -1.00
CA LEU A 9 5.98 -10.30 -0.60
C LEU A 9 5.76 -9.34 -1.76
N ALA A 10 5.50 -8.08 -1.43
CA ALA A 10 5.48 -7.00 -2.41
C ALA A 10 6.89 -6.70 -2.92
N GLU A 11 7.00 -6.38 -4.20
CA GLU A 11 8.20 -5.79 -4.77
C GLU A 11 8.31 -4.32 -4.32
N PRO A 12 9.52 -3.76 -4.12
CA PRO A 12 9.68 -2.36 -3.68
C PRO A 12 8.95 -1.35 -4.56
N VAL A 13 8.85 -1.61 -5.87
CA VAL A 13 8.15 -0.74 -6.83
C VAL A 13 6.65 -0.66 -6.57
N GLU A 14 6.03 -1.70 -6.01
CA GLU A 14 4.60 -1.71 -5.69
C GLU A 14 4.30 -0.73 -4.55
N ILE A 15 5.20 -0.64 -3.55
CA ILE A 15 5.10 0.36 -2.47
C ILE A 15 5.39 1.77 -3.02
N ALA A 16 6.44 1.91 -3.83
CA ALA A 16 6.85 3.20 -4.38
C ALA A 16 5.75 3.87 -5.21
N ARG A 17 4.94 3.09 -5.95
CA ARG A 17 3.80 3.62 -6.72
C ARG A 17 2.72 4.22 -5.83
N VAL A 18 2.41 3.62 -4.69
CA VAL A 18 1.44 4.17 -3.73
C VAL A 18 2.00 5.43 -3.06
N VAL A 19 3.28 5.42 -2.69
CA VAL A 19 3.95 6.62 -2.17
C VAL A 19 3.91 7.76 -3.18
N LEU A 20 4.20 7.49 -4.46
CA LEU A 20 4.12 8.48 -5.54
C LEU A 20 2.70 9.05 -5.68
N PHE A 21 1.67 8.22 -5.62
CA PHE A 21 0.28 8.68 -5.63
C PHE A 21 0.00 9.62 -4.45
N LEU A 22 0.35 9.21 -3.23
CA LEU A 22 0.11 10.00 -2.01
C LEU A 22 0.90 11.31 -1.98
N ALA A 23 2.06 11.35 -2.61
CA ALA A 23 2.88 12.56 -2.73
C ALA A 23 2.45 13.48 -3.89
N SER A 24 1.50 13.07 -4.72
CA SER A 24 1.04 13.82 -5.89
C SER A 24 -0.23 14.63 -5.63
N ASP A 25 -0.55 15.55 -6.53
CA ASP A 25 -1.79 16.33 -6.50
C ASP A 25 -3.06 15.46 -6.58
N ALA A 26 -2.94 14.21 -7.05
CA ALA A 26 -4.05 13.25 -7.08
C ALA A 26 -4.56 12.88 -5.67
N ALA A 27 -3.74 13.08 -4.64
CA ALA A 27 -4.10 12.88 -3.24
C ALA A 27 -4.34 14.20 -2.48
N SER A 28 -4.55 15.33 -3.18
CA SER A 28 -4.61 16.69 -2.61
C SER A 28 -5.63 16.91 -1.49
N TYR A 29 -6.64 16.05 -1.35
CA TYR A 29 -7.64 16.14 -0.29
C TYR A 29 -7.57 14.99 0.72
N MET A 30 -6.55 14.12 0.62
CA MET A 30 -6.33 13.03 1.56
C MET A 30 -5.47 13.52 2.72
N THR A 31 -6.05 13.63 3.91
CA THR A 31 -5.33 13.97 5.14
C THR A 31 -5.82 13.11 6.29
N GLY A 32 -4.91 12.71 7.19
CA GLY A 32 -5.21 11.89 8.36
C GLY A 32 -5.60 10.43 8.08
N ALA A 33 -5.51 9.97 6.82
CA ALA A 33 -5.85 8.60 6.45
C ALA A 33 -4.60 7.70 6.40
N MET A 34 -4.77 6.45 6.81
CA MET A 34 -3.77 5.39 6.64
C MET A 34 -4.10 4.57 5.39
N VAL A 35 -3.07 4.27 4.58
CA VAL A 35 -3.21 3.39 3.40
C VAL A 35 -2.36 2.14 3.60
N ASN A 36 -3.01 1.01 3.83
CA ASN A 36 -2.33 -0.26 4.00
C ASN A 36 -1.97 -0.85 2.63
N VAL A 37 -0.69 -1.19 2.45
CA VAL A 37 -0.16 -1.84 1.24
C VAL A 37 0.53 -3.14 1.65
N ASP A 38 -0.27 -4.10 2.10
CA ASP A 38 0.21 -5.28 2.82
C ASP A 38 -0.33 -6.60 2.27
N ALA A 39 -0.93 -6.55 1.07
CA ALA A 39 -1.55 -7.69 0.41
C ALA A 39 -2.62 -8.41 1.28
N GLY A 40 -3.33 -7.67 2.14
CA GLY A 40 -4.40 -8.18 2.98
C GLY A 40 -3.93 -8.74 4.33
N TYR A 41 -2.65 -8.58 4.68
CA TYR A 41 -2.09 -9.10 5.92
C TYR A 41 -2.80 -8.59 7.18
N THR A 42 -3.28 -7.34 7.17
CA THR A 42 -4.01 -6.71 8.29
C THR A 42 -5.53 -6.88 8.22
N ALA A 43 -6.07 -7.41 7.12
CA ALA A 43 -7.52 -7.51 6.89
C ALA A 43 -8.14 -8.85 7.32
N ARG A 44 -7.36 -9.71 7.97
CA ARG A 44 -7.74 -11.06 8.41
C ARG A 44 -8.00 -11.12 9.91
#